data_AF-A0A1T5K0L2-F1
#
_entry.id   AF-A0A1T5K0L2-F1
#
_cell.length_a   1.000
_cell.length_b   1.000
_cell.length_c   1.000
_cell.angle_alpha   90.00
_cell.angle_beta   90.00
_cell.angle_gamma   90.00
#
_symmetry.space_group_name_H-M   'P 1'
#
loop_
_entity.id
_entity.type
_entity.pdbx_description
1 polymer ?
#
loop_
_entity_poly.entity_id
_entity_poly.type
_entity_poly.pdbx_seq_one_letter_code
_entity_poly.pdbx_strand_id
1 'polypeptide(L)'
;MSEALFRRNFDRAFLSAWGVATGGLSGTYTSQAGAETAVDVLVDPATDDFGDDLAPISYDKALVTLFLEQVSPETGGVVAVGSDTYYLVKRTPLSDDSRSEWVARRG
;
A
#
# COMPACT_ATOMS: atom_id res chain seq x y z
N MET A 1 -26.17 -1.15 -12.22
CA MET A 1 -25.00 -1.32 -11.32
C MET A 1 -24.54 0.08 -10.92
N SER A 2 -24.23 0.36 -9.65
CA SER A 2 -23.73 1.69 -9.24
C SER A 2 -22.24 1.85 -9.57
N GLU A 3 -21.77 3.09 -9.72
CA GLU A 3 -20.35 3.38 -10.00
C GLU A 3 -19.42 2.82 -8.93
N ALA A 4 -19.78 2.97 -7.64
CA ALA A 4 -19.00 2.43 -6.52
C ALA A 4 -18.87 0.90 -6.60
N LEU A 5 -19.94 0.21 -6.99
CA LEU A 5 -19.92 -1.25 -7.13
C LEU A 5 -19.10 -1.70 -8.35
N PHE A 6 -19.13 -0.92 -9.44
CA PHE A 6 -18.26 -1.16 -10.59
C PHE A 6 -16.78 -1.00 -10.23
N ARG A 7 -16.40 0.10 -9.58
CA ARG A 7 -15.00 0.35 -9.16
C ARG A 7 -14.48 -0.75 -8.25
N ARG A 8 -15.24 -1.13 -7.23
CA ARG A 8 -14.85 -2.23 -6.32
C ARG A 8 -14.62 -3.55 -7.07
N ASN A 9 -15.46 -3.87 -8.05
CA ASN A 9 -15.30 -5.08 -8.85
C ASN A 9 -14.08 -5.00 -9.78
N PHE A 10 -13.83 -3.82 -10.37
CA PHE A 10 -12.67 -3.57 -11.21
C PHE A 10 -11.36 -3.68 -10.40
N ASP A 11 -11.28 -3.03 -9.25
CA ASP A 11 -10.10 -3.07 -8.37
C ASP A 11 -9.77 -4.52 -8.00
N ARG A 12 -10.77 -5.29 -7.57
CA ARG A 12 -10.59 -6.71 -7.25
C ARG A 12 -10.06 -7.52 -8.44
N ALA A 13 -10.59 -7.28 -9.64
CA ALA A 13 -10.17 -7.98 -10.85
C ALA A 13 -8.73 -7.60 -11.25
N PHE A 14 -8.40 -6.30 -11.20
CA PHE A 14 -7.06 -5.80 -11.46
C PHE A 14 -6.03 -6.45 -10.53
N LEU A 15 -6.33 -6.54 -9.24
CA LEU A 15 -5.41 -7.10 -8.24
C LEU A 15 -5.20 -8.60 -8.41
N SER A 16 -6.26 -9.33 -8.71
CA SER A 16 -6.13 -10.76 -9.00
C SER A 16 -5.22 -10.99 -10.22
N ALA A 17 -5.33 -10.16 -11.25
CA ALA A 17 -4.48 -10.25 -12.45
C ALA A 17 -3.04 -9.78 -12.19
N TRP A 18 -2.88 -8.67 -11.47
CA TRP A 18 -1.59 -8.07 -11.16
C TRP A 18 -0.78 -8.92 -10.18
N GLY A 19 -1.41 -9.43 -9.12
CA GLY A 19 -0.77 -10.33 -8.16
C GLY A 19 -0.23 -11.60 -8.81
N VAL A 20 -0.90 -12.12 -9.85
CA VAL A 20 -0.36 -13.24 -10.64
C VAL A 20 0.87 -12.82 -11.45
N ALA A 21 0.87 -11.61 -12.01
CA ALA A 21 1.97 -11.10 -12.84
C ALA A 21 3.23 -10.73 -12.02
N THR A 22 3.08 -10.30 -10.76
CA THR A 22 4.20 -9.86 -9.91
C THR A 22 4.63 -10.88 -8.85
N GLY A 23 4.02 -12.09 -8.82
CA GLY A 23 4.42 -13.16 -7.89
C GLY A 23 3.77 -13.11 -6.51
N GLY A 24 2.63 -12.44 -6.37
CA GLY A 24 1.85 -12.34 -5.15
C GLY A 24 2.21 -11.11 -4.32
N LEU A 25 1.18 -10.39 -3.88
CA LEU A 25 1.26 -9.16 -3.10
C LEU A 25 0.66 -9.40 -1.70
N SER A 26 0.93 -10.57 -1.14
CA SER A 26 0.43 -10.92 0.19
C SER A 26 1.35 -10.34 1.25
N GLY A 27 0.75 -9.66 2.21
CA GLY A 27 1.44 -9.09 3.35
C GLY A 27 0.63 -9.27 4.63
N THR A 28 1.22 -8.83 5.72
CA THR A 28 0.56 -8.76 7.02
C THR A 28 0.48 -7.31 7.45
N TYR A 29 -0.75 -6.81 7.61
CA TYR A 29 -1.00 -5.54 8.25
C TYR A 29 -1.11 -5.75 9.76
N THR A 30 -0.41 -4.93 10.54
CA THR A 30 -0.50 -4.86 12.00
C THR A 30 -1.00 -3.47 12.40
N SER A 31 -2.13 -3.42 13.11
CA SER A 31 -2.66 -2.16 13.66
C SER A 31 -1.79 -1.63 14.80
N GLN A 32 -1.99 -0.38 15.22
CA GLN A 32 -1.31 0.14 16.42
C GLN A 32 -1.67 -0.64 17.68
N ALA A 33 -2.87 -1.23 17.71
CA ALA A 33 -3.31 -2.10 18.80
C ALA A 33 -2.66 -3.50 18.74
N GLY A 34 -1.83 -3.79 17.73
CA GLY A 34 -1.15 -5.07 17.55
C GLY A 34 -2.00 -6.16 16.90
N ALA A 35 -3.16 -5.81 16.31
CA ALA A 35 -3.98 -6.79 15.60
C ALA A 35 -3.40 -7.05 14.21
N GLU A 36 -3.13 -8.33 13.92
CA GLU A 36 -2.56 -8.77 12.64
C GLU A 36 -3.66 -9.28 11.68
N THR A 37 -3.59 -8.82 10.43
CA THR A 37 -4.51 -9.21 9.36
C THR A 37 -3.71 -9.49 8.08
N ALA A 38 -3.95 -10.64 7.44
CA ALA A 38 -3.42 -10.92 6.12
C ALA A 38 -4.12 -10.04 5.07
N VAL A 39 -3.33 -9.37 4.23
CA VAL A 39 -3.83 -8.39 3.26
C VAL A 39 -3.17 -8.58 1.91
N ASP A 40 -3.87 -8.14 0.86
CA ASP A 40 -3.25 -7.87 -0.42
C ASP A 40 -2.79 -6.41 -0.42
N VAL A 41 -1.54 -6.16 -0.83
CA VAL A 41 -0.93 -4.85 -0.73
C VAL A 41 -0.11 -4.50 -1.97
N LEU A 42 -0.37 -3.34 -2.56
CA LEU A 42 0.53 -2.81 -3.59
C LEU A 42 1.60 -1.95 -2.92
N VAL A 43 2.86 -2.26 -3.22
CA VAL A 43 3.99 -1.43 -2.81
C VAL A 43 4.63 -0.85 -4.06
N ASP A 44 4.61 0.47 -4.16
CA ASP A 44 5.42 1.22 -5.11
C ASP A 44 6.66 1.74 -4.37
N PRO A 45 7.83 1.10 -4.52
CA PRO A 45 9.06 1.62 -3.97
C PRO A 45 9.36 2.92 -4.71
N ALA A 46 9.41 4.06 -3.99
CA ALA A 46 9.65 5.33 -4.66
C ALA A 46 10.93 5.24 -5.49
N THR A 47 10.80 5.38 -6.81
CA THR A 47 11.93 5.56 -7.71
C THR A 47 12.60 6.88 -7.37
N ASP A 48 13.90 6.81 -7.11
CA ASP A 48 14.86 7.89 -6.88
C ASP A 48 14.31 9.29 -7.15
N ASP A 49 14.11 10.07 -6.08
CA ASP A 49 13.92 11.51 -6.20
C ASP A 49 15.32 12.12 -6.36
N PHE A 50 15.56 12.79 -7.49
CA PHE A 50 16.84 13.43 -7.78
C PHE A 50 16.83 14.83 -7.19
N GLY A 51 17.85 15.18 -6.42
CA GLY A 51 18.06 16.56 -5.99
C GLY A 51 18.27 17.50 -7.18
N ASP A 52 18.25 18.81 -6.93
CA ASP A 52 18.50 19.85 -7.95
C ASP A 52 19.87 19.69 -8.67
N ASP A 53 20.79 18.92 -8.07
CA ASP A 53 22.12 18.58 -8.59
C ASP A 53 22.22 17.17 -9.21
N LEU A 54 21.08 16.50 -9.43
CA LEU A 54 20.98 15.09 -9.86
C LEU A 54 21.62 14.10 -8.87
N ALA A 55 21.90 14.50 -7.63
CA ALA A 55 22.29 13.55 -6.60
C ALA A 55 21.06 12.73 -6.18
N PRO A 56 21.18 11.39 -6.08
CA PRO A 56 20.10 10.58 -5.55
C PRO A 56 19.86 10.97 -4.09
N ILE A 57 18.67 11.48 -3.79
CA ILE A 57 18.22 11.65 -2.41
C ILE A 57 17.54 10.35 -2.03
N SER A 58 18.18 9.56 -1.14
CA SER A 58 17.55 8.38 -0.56
C SER A 58 16.35 8.81 0.29
N TYR A 59 15.19 8.92 -0.33
CA TYR A 59 13.94 8.88 0.41
C TYR A 59 13.63 7.41 0.67
N ASP A 60 13.77 6.96 1.92
CA ASP A 60 13.31 5.64 2.39
C ASP A 60 11.77 5.57 2.44
N LYS A 61 11.09 6.19 1.47
CA LYS A 61 9.65 6.28 1.38
C LYS A 61 9.17 5.34 0.28
N ALA A 62 8.11 4.61 0.57
CA ALA A 62 7.35 3.84 -0.42
C ALA A 62 5.90 4.32 -0.39
N LEU A 63 5.18 4.11 -1.49
CA LEU A 63 3.73 4.19 -1.47
C LEU A 63 3.17 2.79 -1.23
N VAL A 64 2.30 2.68 -0.23
CA VAL A 64 1.67 1.43 0.18
C VAL A 64 0.16 1.59 0.04
N THR A 65 -0.46 0.77 -0.80
CA THR A 65 -1.91 0.78 -1.02
C THR A 65 -2.55 -0.47 -0.44
N LEU A 66 -3.51 -0.26 0.45
CA LEU A 66 -4.29 -1.29 1.15
C LEU A 66 -5.77 -1.19 0.76
N PHE A 67 -6.48 -2.31 0.77
CA PHE A 67 -7.90 -2.34 0.42
C PHE A 67 -8.79 -2.18 1.65
N LEU A 68 -9.73 -1.24 1.56
CA LEU A 68 -10.67 -0.96 2.64
C LEU A 68 -11.69 -2.07 2.87
N GLU A 69 -11.81 -3.04 1.93
CA GLU A 69 -12.60 -4.25 2.16
C GLU A 69 -11.90 -5.29 3.04
N GLN A 70 -10.57 -5.19 3.22
CA GLN A 70 -9.77 -6.11 4.03
C GLN A 70 -9.41 -5.51 5.39
N VAL A 71 -9.00 -4.24 5.40
CA VAL A 71 -8.51 -3.55 6.60
C VAL A 71 -8.90 -2.07 6.60
N SER A 72 -9.01 -1.50 7.79
CA SER A 72 -9.11 -0.05 8.01
C SER A 72 -7.77 0.46 8.53
N PRO A 73 -6.81 0.79 7.65
CA PRO A 73 -5.47 1.15 8.07
C PRO A 73 -5.43 2.52 8.76
N GLU A 74 -4.52 2.64 9.71
CA GLU A 74 -4.29 3.85 10.49
C GLU A 74 -2.81 4.27 10.45
N THR A 75 -2.56 5.56 10.70
CA THR A 75 -1.20 6.09 10.85
C THR A 75 -0.46 5.30 11.92
N GLY A 76 0.80 4.94 11.70
CA GLY A 76 1.61 4.13 12.61
C GLY A 76 1.36 2.63 12.53
N GLY A 77 0.37 2.19 11.75
CA GLY A 77 0.23 0.78 11.38
C GLY A 77 1.45 0.28 10.58
N VAL A 78 1.68 -1.03 10.62
CA VAL A 78 2.84 -1.68 9.99
C VAL A 78 2.35 -2.64 8.92
N VAL A 79 3.04 -2.67 7.79
CA VAL A 79 2.80 -3.66 6.73
C VAL A 79 4.09 -4.42 6.49
N ALA A 80 4.05 -5.73 6.68
CA ALA A 80 5.14 -6.64 6.34
C ALA A 80 4.86 -7.30 4.99
N VAL A 81 5.83 -7.28 4.07
CA VAL A 81 5.76 -7.94 2.75
C VAL A 81 7.07 -8.68 2.51
N GLY A 82 7.04 -10.01 2.59
CA GLY A 82 8.26 -10.82 2.51
C GLY A 82 9.24 -10.45 3.64
N SER A 83 10.44 -9.97 3.28
CA SER A 83 11.44 -9.50 4.24
C SER A 83 11.35 -8.01 4.56
N ASP A 84 10.45 -7.27 3.89
CA ASP A 84 10.35 -5.82 4.01
C ASP A 84 9.28 -5.40 5.00
N THR A 85 9.57 -4.34 5.76
CA THR A 85 8.64 -3.73 6.71
C THR A 85 8.40 -2.28 6.37
N TYR A 86 7.13 -1.89 6.28
CA TYR A 86 6.68 -0.55 5.94
C TYR A 86 5.84 0.04 7.08
N TYR A 87 6.24 1.20 7.57
CA TYR A 87 5.53 1.94 8.61
C TYR A 87 4.67 3.02 7.96
N LEU A 88 3.34 2.95 8.13
CA LEU A 88 2.41 3.91 7.53
C LEU A 88 2.56 5.27 8.20
N VAL A 89 3.03 6.29 7.46
CA VAL A 89 3.32 7.62 8.03
C VAL A 89 2.18 8.58 7.76
N LYS A 90 1.69 8.63 6.51
CA LYS A 90 0.67 9.61 6.10
C LYS A 90 -0.18 9.07 4.98
N ARG A 91 -1.51 9.13 5.14
CA ARG A 91 -2.48 8.79 4.09
C ARG A 91 -2.42 9.81 2.96
N THR A 92 -2.45 9.34 1.70
CA THR A 92 -2.42 10.20 0.51
C THR A 92 -3.82 10.63 0.08
N PRO A 93 -3.96 11.76 -0.65
CA PRO A 93 -5.23 12.18 -1.23
C PRO A 93 -5.77 11.26 -2.33
N LEU A 94 -4.98 10.28 -2.81
CA LEU A 94 -5.40 9.31 -3.84
C LEU A 94 -6.23 8.15 -3.26
N SER A 95 -6.37 8.12 -1.93
CA SER A 95 -7.30 7.22 -1.25
C SER A 95 -8.74 7.52 -1.63
N ASP A 96 -9.55 6.47 -1.71
CA ASP A 96 -10.99 6.54 -2.01
C ASP A 96 -11.75 5.54 -1.11
N ASP A 97 -12.99 5.22 -1.49
CA ASP A 97 -13.87 4.33 -0.72
C ASP A 97 -13.51 2.83 -0.86
N SER A 98 -12.67 2.45 -1.83
CA SER A 98 -12.24 1.06 -2.03
C SER A 98 -10.80 0.81 -1.58
N ARG A 99 -9.93 1.82 -1.62
CA ARG A 99 -8.51 1.72 -1.28
C ARG A 99 -7.99 2.88 -0.45
N SER A 100 -6.97 2.59 0.35
CA SER A 100 -6.23 3.56 1.12
C SER A 100 -4.76 3.49 0.76
N GLU A 101 -4.24 4.59 0.22
CA GLU A 101 -2.84 4.73 -0.14
C GLU A 101 -2.09 5.58 0.89
N TRP A 102 -0.85 5.18 1.17
CA TRP A 102 -0.04 5.72 2.25
C TRP A 102 1.38 6.00 1.79
N VAL A 103 1.92 7.14 2.19
CA VAL A 103 3.37 7.30 2.31
C VAL A 103 3.81 6.47 3.51
N ALA A 104 4.66 5.49 3.26
CA ALA A 104 5.23 4.63 4.27
C ALA A 104 6.75 4.78 4.32
N ARG A 105 7.34 4.61 5.50
CA ARG A 105 8.79 4.52 5.67
C ARG A 105 9.21 3.05 5.64
N ARG A 106 10.21 2.68 4.85
CA ARG A 106 10.82 1.34 4.92
C ARG A 106 11.74 1.27 6.13
N GLY A 107 11.76 0.15 6.84
CA GLY A 107 12.67 -0.06 7.98
C GLY A 107 13.12 -1.49 8.14
#